data_AF-A0AAN0LVS5-F1
#
_entry.id   AF-A0AAN0LVS5-F1
#
_cell.length_a   1.000
_cell.length_b   1.000
_cell.length_c   1.000
_cell.angle_alpha   90.00
_cell.angle_beta   90.00
_cell.angle_gamma   90.00
#
_symmetry.space_group_name_H-M   'P 1'
#
loop_
_entity.id
_entity.type
_entity.pdbx_description
1 polymer ?
#
loop_
_entity_poly.entity_id
_entity_poly.type
_entity_poly.pdbx_seq_one_letter_code
_entity_poly.pdbx_strand_id
1 'polypeptide(L)' 'MRFIIPELAVDVFQRGVRLASWAGRFEEVLPNVYVDGAHNEMGIERLVQSAEILPRPHVAVFAKT' A
#
# COMPACT_ATOMS: atom_id res chain seq x y z
N MET A 1 14.66 17.13 -6.64
CA MET A 1 13.33 17.16 -5.98
C MET A 1 12.84 18.59 -6.03
N ARG A 2 11.82 18.89 -6.85
CA ARG A 2 11.26 20.25 -6.99
C ARG A 2 10.15 20.38 -5.96
N PHE A 3 10.32 21.23 -4.96
CA PHE A 3 9.31 21.46 -3.92
C PHE A 3 8.10 22.16 -4.57
N ILE A 4 6.95 21.50 -4.58
CA ILE A 4 5.68 22.06 -5.10
C ILE A 4 5.12 23.11 -4.12
N ILE A 5 5.57 23.08 -2.86
CA ILE A 5 5.28 24.07 -1.83
C ILE A 5 6.64 24.57 -1.30
N PRO A 6 7.08 25.78 -1.68
CA PRO A 6 8.46 26.22 -1.50
C PRO A 6 8.92 26.35 -0.05
N GLU A 7 8.00 26.52 0.92
CA GLU A 7 8.33 26.71 2.35
C GLU A 7 7.91 25.53 3.25
N LEU A 8 7.62 24.34 2.70
CA LEU A 8 7.20 23.21 3.54
C LEU A 8 8.40 22.63 4.31
N ALA A 9 8.37 22.72 5.63
CA ALA A 9 9.41 22.17 6.48
C ALA A 9 9.55 20.64 6.32
N VAL A 10 10.79 20.14 6.42
CA VAL A 10 11.11 18.72 6.21
C VAL A 10 10.33 17.81 7.16
N ASP A 11 10.15 18.24 8.41
CA ASP A 11 9.39 17.48 9.42
C ASP A 11 7.92 17.32 9.02
N VAL A 12 7.33 18.33 8.37
CA VAL A 12 5.96 18.29 7.84
C VAL A 12 5.87 17.29 6.69
N PHE A 13 6.83 17.29 5.76
CA PHE A 13 6.87 16.30 4.68
C PHE A 13 6.97 14.87 5.23
N GLN A 14 7.93 14.64 6.13
CA GLN A 14 8.11 13.32 6.73
C GLN A 14 6.88 12.87 7.51
N ARG A 15 6.22 13.79 8.23
CA ARG A 15 4.99 13.50 8.95
C ARG A 15 3.85 13.16 7.99
N GLY A 16 3.70 13.92 6.90
CA GLY A 16 2.72 13.66 5.86
C GLY A 16 2.89 12.28 5.24
N VAL A 17 4.11 11.91 4.85
CA VAL A 17 4.41 10.58 4.29
C VAL A 17 4.14 9.46 5.31
N ARG A 18 4.52 9.64 6.58
CA ARG A 18 4.29 8.64 7.64
C ARG A 18 2.81 8.42 7.96
N LEU A 19 2.00 9.47 7.85
CA LEU A 19 0.57 9.42 8.17
C LEU A 19 -0.31 9.14 6.95
N ALA A 20 0.26 9.17 5.74
CA ALA A 20 -0.46 8.84 4.53
C ALA A 20 -0.94 7.38 4.58
N SER A 21 -2.23 7.20 4.32
CA SER A 21 -2.87 5.91 4.14
C SER A 21 -3.70 5.95 2.86
N TRP A 22 -3.79 4.83 2.16
CA TRP A 22 -4.59 4.70 0.95
C TRP A 22 -5.46 3.45 1.04
N ALA A 23 -6.76 3.66 1.17
CA ALA A 23 -7.75 2.60 1.19
C ALA A 23 -7.63 1.68 -0.05
N GLY A 24 -7.62 0.37 0.19
CA GLY A 24 -7.51 -0.66 -0.85
C GLY A 24 -6.14 -0.74 -1.54
N ARG A 25 -5.06 -0.25 -0.94
CA ARG A 25 -3.68 -0.43 -1.42
C ARG A 25 -2.83 -1.09 -0.34
N PHE A 26 -2.74 -2.41 -0.41
CA PHE A 26 -2.13 -3.28 0.59
C PHE A 26 -2.56 -2.93 2.03
N GLU A 27 -3.86 -2.66 2.19
CA GLU A 27 -4.45 -2.17 3.44
C GLU A 27 -4.74 -3.35 4.39
N GLU A 28 -4.23 -3.30 5.61
CA GLU A 28 -4.57 -4.27 6.66
C GLU A 28 -5.92 -3.91 7.30
N VAL A 29 -6.95 -4.70 7.04
CA VAL A 29 -8.32 -4.46 7.52
C VAL A 29 -8.63 -5.22 8.81
N LEU A 30 -7.93 -6.33 9.06
CA LEU A 30 -7.90 -7.11 10.30
C LEU A 30 -6.48 -7.67 10.46
N PRO A 31 -6.07 -8.12 11.67
CA PRO A 31 -4.75 -8.71 11.86
C PRO A 31 -4.45 -9.83 10.85
N ASN A 32 -3.41 -9.62 10.03
CA ASN A 32 -3.00 -10.51 8.93
C ASN A 32 -4.04 -10.68 7.78
N VAL A 33 -4.99 -9.76 7.64
CA VAL A 33 -5.96 -9.73 6.54
C VAL A 33 -5.79 -8.43 5.77
N TYR A 34 -5.39 -8.57 4.51
CA TYR A 34 -5.06 -7.45 3.64
C TYR A 34 -6.02 -7.35 2.46
N VAL A 35 -6.34 -6.12 2.05
CA VAL A 35 -7.15 -5.81 0.86
C VAL A 35 -6.31 -4.98 -0.11
N ASP A 36 -6.36 -5.37 -1.40
CA ASP A 36 -5.77 -4.60 -2.49
C ASP A 36 -6.69 -4.58 -3.72
N GLY A 37 -6.86 -3.41 -4.33
CA GLY A 37 -7.62 -3.19 -5.56
C GLY A 37 -6.88 -3.55 -6.85
N ALA A 38 -5.81 -4.35 -6.78
CA ALA A 38 -5.08 -4.86 -7.92
C ALA A 38 -5.99 -5.68 -8.85
N HIS A 39 -6.11 -5.26 -10.10
CA HIS A 39 -6.95 -5.90 -11.13
C HIS A 39 -6.27 -5.96 -12.50
N ASN A 40 -5.00 -5.54 -12.56
CA ASN A 40 -4.16 -5.61 -13.75
C ASN A 40 -2.85 -6.35 -13.41
N GLU A 41 -2.13 -6.79 -14.43
CA GLU A 41 -0.90 -7.58 -14.30
C GLU A 41 0.11 -6.90 -13.37
N MET A 42 0.45 -5.64 -13.65
CA MET A 42 1.41 -4.88 -12.85
C MET A 42 0.99 -4.75 -11.38
N GLY A 43 -0.30 -4.51 -11.10
CA GLY A 43 -0.81 -4.40 -9.74
C GLY A 43 -0.73 -5.74 -9.00
N ILE A 44 -1.07 -6.85 -9.68
CA ILE A 44 -0.98 -8.19 -9.10
C ILE A 44 0.47 -8.57 -8.81
N GLU A 45 1.41 -8.26 -9.70
CA GLU A 45 2.84 -8.48 -9.45
C GLU A 45 3.32 -7.76 -8.20
N ARG A 46 2.91 -6.49 -8.01
CA ARG A 46 3.26 -5.71 -6.82
C ARG A 46 2.58 -6.24 -5.55
N LEU A 47 1.35 -6.72 -5.65
CA LEU A 47 0.66 -7.37 -4.54
C LEU A 47 1.41 -8.63 -4.09
N VAL A 48 1.80 -9.49 -5.03
CA VAL A 48 2.56 -10.72 -4.72
C VAL A 48 3.91 -10.38 -4.08
N GLN A 49 4.65 -9.42 -4.64
CA GLN A 49 5.92 -8.96 -4.04
C GLN A 49 5.75 -8.43 -2.62
N SER A 50 4.66 -7.71 -2.36
CA SER A 50 4.36 -7.20 -1.02
C SER A 50 3.94 -8.31 -0.06
N ALA A 51 3.23 -9.33 -0.53
CA ALA A 51 2.84 -10.46 0.30
C ALA A 51 4.05 -11.29 0.80
N GLU A 52 5.18 -11.29 0.08
CA GLU A 52 6.39 -12.00 0.50
C GLU A 52 6.97 -11.53 1.84
N ILE A 53 6.68 -10.30 2.28
CA ILE A 53 7.12 -9.81 3.60
C ILE A 53 6.25 -10.35 4.76
N LEU A 54 5.11 -10.97 4.45
CA LEU A 54 4.16 -11.49 5.43
C LEU A 54 4.48 -12.95 5.80
N PRO A 55 4.19 -13.37 7.04
CA PRO A 55 4.30 -14.77 7.43
C PRO A 55 3.50 -15.70 6.52
N ARG A 56 4.05 -16.89 6.27
CA ARG A 56 3.39 -17.95 5.50
C ARG A 56 2.56 -18.87 6.42
N PRO A 57 1.52 -19.56 5.91
CA PRO A 57 1.06 -19.58 4.51
C PRO A 57 0.18 -18.37 4.13
N HIS A 58 0.11 -18.07 2.83
CA HIS A 58 -0.79 -17.06 2.29
C HIS A 58 -2.03 -17.72 1.68
N VAL A 59 -3.20 -17.11 1.89
CA VAL A 59 -4.45 -17.47 1.22
C VAL A 59 -4.94 -16.24 0.48
N ALA A 60 -5.18 -16.37 -0.82
CA ALA A 60 -5.65 -15.29 -1.66
C ALA A 60 -7.10 -15.52 -2.10
N VAL A 61 -7.95 -14.51 -1.94
CA VAL A 61 -9.33 -14.49 -2.42
C VAL A 61 -9.43 -13.43 -3.51
N PHE A 62 -9.82 -13.84 -4.71
CA PHE A 62 -9.99 -12.94 -5.85
C PHE A 62 -11.44 -12.89 -6.27
N ALA A 63 -11.95 -11.68 -6.49
CA ALA A 63 -13.25 -11.44 -7.10
C ALA A 63 -13.09 -10.38 -8.17
N LYS A 64 -13.66 -10.65 -9.35
CA LYS A 64 -13.81 -9.68 -10.44
C LYS A 64 -15.24 -9.81 -10.94
N THR A 65 -15.94 -8.69 -10.99
CA THR A 65 -17.26 -8.58 -11.64
C THR A 65 -17.12 -8.59 -13.14
#